data_AF-A0A1I6U526-F1
#
_entry.id   AF-A0A1I6U526-F1
#
_cell.length_a   1.000
_cell.length_b   1.000
_cell.length_c   1.000
_cell.angle_alpha   90.00
_cell.angle_beta   90.00
_cell.angle_gamma   90.00
#
_symmetry.space_group_name_H-M   'P 1'
#
loop_
_entity.id
_entity.type
_entity.pdbx_description
1 polymer ?
#
loop_
_entity_poly.entity_id
_entity_poly.type
_entity_poly.pdbx_seq_one_letter_code
_entity_poly.pdbx_strand_id
1 'polypeptide(L)'
;MLKKITQWTFLKGYLIVYLTCCLIFTIIMWDTLSNAEGWGVVYMVGLFIIGIFGLLIDFILTLIIKNKKILNGIGIFIAIGFSIMLFIELKNNGFN
;
A
#
# COMPACT_ATOMS: atom_id res chain seq x y z
N MET A 1 2.22 23.97 -10.48
CA MET A 1 2.56 22.59 -10.06
C MET A 1 1.78 22.12 -8.83
N LEU A 2 1.69 22.91 -7.75
CA LEU A 2 1.00 22.55 -6.49
C LEU A 2 -0.44 22.02 -6.64
N LYS A 3 -1.28 22.63 -7.50
CA LYS A 3 -2.68 22.19 -7.74
C LYS A 3 -2.82 20.75 -8.29
N LYS A 4 -1.75 20.19 -8.87
CA LYS A 4 -1.76 18.82 -9.42
C LYS A 4 -1.40 17.78 -8.35
N ILE A 5 -0.59 18.16 -7.36
CA ILE A 5 -0.12 17.30 -6.25
C ILE A 5 -1.26 16.95 -5.28
N THR A 6 -2.23 17.85 -5.15
CA THR A 6 -3.43 17.66 -4.32
C THR A 6 -4.56 16.90 -5.02
N GLN A 7 -4.35 16.40 -6.24
CA GLN A 7 -5.37 15.59 -6.89
C GLN A 7 -5.51 14.26 -6.18
N TRP A 8 -6.70 14.01 -5.63
CA TRP A 8 -7.06 12.75 -5.02
C TRP A 8 -7.33 11.74 -6.12
N THR A 9 -6.44 10.76 -6.24
CA THR A 9 -6.63 9.58 -7.09
C THR A 9 -7.23 8.45 -6.27
N PHE A 10 -7.88 7.52 -6.97
CA PHE A 10 -8.39 6.31 -6.32
C PHE A 10 -7.26 5.52 -5.64
N LEU A 11 -6.11 5.39 -6.30
CA LEU A 11 -4.95 4.65 -5.79
C LEU A 11 -4.37 5.28 -4.53
N LYS A 12 -4.30 6.61 -4.46
CA LYS A 12 -3.87 7.33 -3.24
C LYS A 12 -4.79 7.08 -2.06
N GLY A 13 -6.11 7.13 -2.28
CA GLY A 13 -7.09 6.81 -1.25
C GLY A 13 -6.95 5.37 -0.75
N TYR A 14 -6.83 4.42 -1.68
CA TYR A 14 -6.61 3.01 -1.37
C TYR A 14 -5.34 2.78 -0.53
N LEU A 15 -4.22 3.37 -0.93
CA LEU A 15 -2.93 3.22 -0.24
C LEU A 15 -2.92 3.87 1.14
N ILE A 16 -3.61 5.00 1.33
CA ILE A 16 -3.76 5.62 2.65
C ILE A 16 -4.54 4.69 3.58
N VAL A 17 -5.65 4.11 3.10
CA VAL A 17 -6.42 3.14 3.89
C VAL A 17 -5.57 1.92 4.22
N TYR A 18 -4.84 1.37 3.24
CA TYR A 18 -3.91 0.27 3.43
C TYR A 18 -2.86 0.55 4.51
N LEU A 19 -2.13 1.69 4.41
CA LEU A 19 -1.11 2.07 5.39
C LEU A 19 -1.71 2.28 6.79
N THR A 20 -2.92 2.85 6.86
CA THR A 20 -3.63 3.03 8.12
C THR A 20 -3.98 1.69 8.75
N CYS A 21 -4.48 0.73 7.96
CA CYS A 21 -4.74 -0.63 8.41
C CYS A 21 -3.46 -1.33 8.88
N CYS A 22 -2.34 -1.19 8.16
CA CYS A 22 -1.05 -1.72 8.59
C CYS A 22 -0.62 -1.13 9.94
N LEU A 23 -0.74 0.18 10.15
CA LEU A 23 -0.40 0.82 11.43
C LEU A 23 -1.27 0.28 12.57
N ILE A 24 -2.60 0.29 12.39
CA ILE A 24 -3.53 -0.17 13.42
C ILE A 24 -3.25 -1.63 13.76
N PHE A 25 -3.06 -2.49 12.75
CA PHE A 25 -2.74 -3.91 12.97
C PHE A 25 -1.41 -4.10 13.71
N THR A 26 -0.38 -3.33 13.33
CA THR A 26 0.94 -3.36 14.01
C THR A 26 0.83 -2.97 15.48
N ILE A 27 0.04 -1.94 15.80
CA ILE A 27 -0.15 -1.47 17.18
C ILE A 27 -0.94 -2.50 18.00
N ILE A 28 -2.04 -3.03 17.46
CA ILE A 28 -2.91 -3.97 18.19
C ILE A 28 -2.20 -5.31 18.43
N MET A 29 -1.46 -5.81 17.44
CA MET A 29 -0.75 -7.09 17.52
C MET A 29 0.73 -6.95 17.87
N TRP A 30 1.14 -5.81 18.45
CA TRP A 30 2.55 -5.54 18.75
C TRP A 30 3.20 -6.65 19.57
N ASP A 31 2.54 -7.12 20.62
CA ASP A 31 3.05 -8.21 21.45
C ASP A 31 3.25 -9.49 20.61
N THR A 32 2.28 -9.89 19.81
CA THR A 32 2.39 -11.07 18.94
C THR A 32 3.48 -10.93 17.88
N LEU A 33 3.63 -9.74 17.29
CA LEU A 33 4.62 -9.48 16.24
C LEU A 33 6.05 -9.36 16.77
N SER A 34 6.19 -8.82 17.97
CA SER A 34 7.49 -8.62 18.64
C SER A 34 7.93 -9.85 19.42
N ASN A 35 7.00 -10.73 19.79
CA ASN A 35 7.29 -12.06 20.32
C ASN A 35 7.95 -12.95 19.24
N ALA A 36 8.74 -13.94 19.69
CA ALA A 36 9.71 -14.70 18.89
C ALA A 36 10.93 -13.86 18.41
N GLU A 37 11.56 -14.19 17.28
CA GLU A 37 12.76 -13.50 16.76
C GLU A 37 12.46 -12.12 16.11
N GLY A 38 11.22 -11.63 16.19
CA GLY A 38 10.81 -10.33 15.64
C GLY A 38 10.55 -10.30 14.13
N TRP A 39 10.48 -11.46 13.46
CA TRP A 39 10.17 -11.55 12.02
C TRP A 39 8.83 -10.91 11.64
N GLY A 40 7.84 -10.92 12.53
CA GLY A 40 6.56 -10.25 12.32
C GLY A 40 6.73 -8.74 12.11
N VAL A 41 7.60 -8.10 12.90
CA VAL A 41 7.92 -6.67 12.76
C VAL A 41 8.62 -6.40 11.42
N VAL A 42 9.58 -7.24 11.02
CA VAL A 42 10.27 -7.10 9.73
C VAL A 42 9.28 -7.20 8.56
N TYR A 43 8.34 -8.14 8.62
CA TYR A 43 7.30 -8.30 7.62
C TYR A 43 6.43 -7.04 7.51
N MET A 44 6.00 -6.48 8.64
CA MET A 44 5.23 -5.24 8.66
C MET A 44 5.99 -4.06 8.09
N VAL A 45 7.27 -3.91 8.42
CA VAL A 45 8.12 -2.87 7.84
C VAL A 45 8.19 -3.03 6.32
N GLY A 46 8.33 -4.27 5.83
CA GLY A 46 8.23 -4.58 4.41
C GLY A 46 6.91 -4.11 3.80
N LEU A 47 5.78 -4.52 4.38
CA LEU A 47 4.44 -4.10 3.95
C LEU A 47 4.28 -2.57 3.95
N PHE A 48 4.87 -1.89 4.94
CA PHE A 48 4.83 -0.44 5.06
C PHE A 48 5.62 0.27 3.96
N ILE A 49 6.85 -0.20 3.71
CA ILE A 49 7.71 0.31 2.63
C ILE A 49 7.02 0.14 1.28
N ILE A 50 6.39 -1.00 1.06
CA ILE A 50 5.67 -1.26 -0.19
C ILE A 50 4.50 -0.26 -0.35
N GLY A 51 3.73 0.00 0.70
CA GLY A 51 2.64 1.00 0.65
C GLY A 51 3.15 2.42 0.36
N ILE A 52 4.29 2.81 0.95
CA ILE A 52 4.96 4.09 0.66
C ILE A 52 5.43 4.14 -0.80
N PHE A 53 6.03 3.05 -1.30
CA PHE A 53 6.44 2.94 -2.71
C PHE A 53 5.24 3.10 -3.65
N GLY A 54 4.09 2.51 -3.31
CA GLY A 54 2.85 2.70 -4.05
C GLY A 54 2.42 4.17 -4.13
N LEU A 55 2.57 4.94 -3.05
CA LEU A 55 2.24 6.36 -3.05
C LEU A 55 3.19 7.17 -3.94
N LEU A 56 4.47 6.77 -3.97
CA LEU A 56 5.49 7.34 -4.84
C LEU A 56 5.16 7.07 -6.31
N ILE A 57 4.73 5.86 -6.64
CA ILE A 57 4.25 5.47 -7.97
C ILE A 57 3.02 6.30 -8.36
N ASP A 58 2.01 6.41 -7.50
CA ASP A 58 0.83 7.24 -7.75
C ASP A 58 1.19 8.72 -8.00
N PHE A 59 2.15 9.24 -7.24
CA PHE A 59 2.67 10.60 -7.43
C PHE A 59 3.31 10.78 -8.81
N ILE A 60 4.16 9.84 -9.24
CA ILE A 60 4.80 9.85 -10.56
C ILE A 60 3.74 9.75 -11.67
N LEU A 61 2.76 8.84 -11.54
CA LEU A 61 1.65 8.72 -12.50
C LEU A 61 0.83 10.00 -12.59
N THR A 62 0.54 10.65 -11.46
CA THR A 62 -0.19 11.92 -11.42
C THR A 62 0.60 13.05 -12.08
N LEU A 63 1.93 13.00 -12.03
CA LEU A 63 2.83 13.93 -12.72
C LEU A 63 2.77 13.73 -14.24
N ILE A 64 2.93 12.48 -14.70
CA ILE A 64 3.02 12.12 -16.13
C ILE A 64 1.65 12.24 -16.81
N ILE A 65 0.61 11.66 -16.22
CA ILE A 65 -0.71 11.55 -16.83
C ILE A 65 -1.53 12.81 -16.51
N LYS A 66 -2.02 13.49 -17.55
CA LYS A 66 -2.90 14.67 -17.39
C LYS A 66 -4.38 14.29 -17.37
N ASN A 67 -4.75 13.14 -17.96
CA ASN A 67 -6.13 12.71 -18.06
C ASN A 67 -6.55 11.90 -16.82
N LYS A 68 -7.48 12.48 -16.04
CA LYS A 68 -7.98 11.87 -14.79
C LYS A 68 -8.65 10.51 -14.98
N LYS A 69 -9.34 10.27 -16.11
CA LYS A 69 -10.01 8.98 -16.35
C LYS A 69 -9.00 7.85 -16.54
N ILE A 70 -7.94 8.12 -17.30
CA ILE A 70 -6.86 7.16 -17.56
C ILE A 70 -6.08 6.90 -16.27
N LEU A 71 -5.77 7.96 -15.51
CA LEU A 71 -5.07 7.86 -14.23
C LEU A 71 -5.82 6.97 -13.22
N ASN A 72 -7.12 7.20 -13.05
CA ASN A 72 -7.94 6.36 -12.15
C ASN A 72 -8.06 4.92 -12.66
N GLY A 73 -8.19 4.71 -13.98
CA GLY A 73 -8.21 3.37 -14.57
C GLY A 73 -6.94 2.58 -14.25
N ILE A 74 -5.77 3.18 -14.49
CA ILE A 74 -4.48 2.55 -14.17
C ILE A 74 -4.34 2.34 -12.65
N GLY A 75 -4.79 3.30 -11.84
CA GLY A 75 -4.79 3.18 -10.39
C GLY A 75 -5.59 1.96 -9.90
N ILE A 76 -6.74 1.67 -10.50
CA ILE A 76 -7.54 0.48 -10.18
C ILE A 76 -6.78 -0.80 -10.57
N PHE A 77 -6.17 -0.85 -11.76
CA PHE A 77 -5.37 -2.01 -12.19
C PHE A 77 -4.20 -2.29 -11.24
N ILE A 78 -3.48 -1.23 -10.83
CA ILE A 78 -2.39 -1.33 -9.86
C ILE A 78 -2.91 -1.85 -8.52
N ALA A 79 -4.03 -1.29 -8.02
CA ALA A 79 -4.61 -1.74 -6.76
C ALA A 79 -5.02 -3.22 -6.79
N ILE A 80 -5.62 -3.70 -7.88
CA ILE A 80 -5.99 -5.11 -8.05
C ILE A 80 -4.74 -6.00 -8.07
N GLY A 81 -3.73 -5.64 -8.89
CA GLY A 81 -2.48 -6.40 -8.95
C GLY A 81 -1.78 -6.45 -7.59
N PHE A 82 -1.80 -5.34 -6.86
CA PHE A 82 -1.26 -5.23 -5.53
C PHE A 82 -1.97 -6.14 -4.53
N SER A 83 -3.30 -6.15 -4.51
CA SER A 83 -4.09 -7.04 -3.66
C SER A 83 -3.84 -8.52 -3.95
N ILE A 84 -3.72 -8.90 -5.23
CA ILE A 84 -3.41 -10.28 -5.63
C ILE A 84 -2.01 -10.68 -5.14
N MET A 85 -1.02 -9.81 -5.34
CA MET A 85 0.34 -10.06 -4.88
C MET A 85 0.40 -10.22 -3.36
N LEU A 86 -0.25 -9.33 -2.61
CA LEU A 86 -0.39 -9.41 -1.15
C LEU A 86 -1.06 -10.72 -0.72
N PHE A 87 -2.12 -11.12 -1.40
CA PHE A 87 -2.84 -12.36 -1.08
C PHE A 87 -1.97 -13.60 -1.31
N ILE A 88 -1.22 -13.64 -2.41
CA ILE A 88 -0.27 -14.72 -2.69
C ILE A 88 0.84 -14.75 -1.64
N GLU A 89 1.39 -13.59 -1.29
CA GLU A 89 2.45 -13.45 -0.28
C GLU A 89 1.96 -13.92 1.09
N LEU A 90 0.76 -13.51 1.53
CA LEU A 90 0.16 -13.96 2.78
C LEU A 90 -0.06 -15.47 2.80
N LYS A 91 -0.57 -16.04 1.70
CA LYS A 91 -0.79 -17.48 1.55
C LYS A 91 0.52 -18.27 1.59
N ASN A 92 1.58 -17.77 0.96
CA ASN A 92 2.88 -18.43 0.93
C ASN A 92 3.60 -18.38 2.29
N ASN A 93 3.39 -17.33 3.08
CA ASN A 93 3.99 -17.15 4.40
C ASN A 93 3.23 -17.88 5.54
N GLY A 94 2.21 -18.70 5.22
CA GLY A 94 1.58 -19.61 6.19
C GLY A 94 0.61 -18.95 7.18
N PHE A 95 0.17 -17.72 6.94
CA PHE A 95 -0.97 -17.13 7.66
C PHE A 95 -2.28 -17.76 7.11
N ASN A 96 -2.71 -18.88 7.71
CA ASN A 96 -4.04 -19.48 7.52
C ASN A 96 -4.99 -19.05 8.64
#